data_AF-A0A7W9YN00-F1
#
_entry.id   AF-A0A7W9YN00-F1
#
_cell.length_a   1.000
_cell.length_b   1.000
_cell.length_c   1.000
_cell.angle_alpha   90.00
_cell.angle_beta   90.00
_cell.angle_gamma   90.00
#
_symmetry.space_group_name_H-M   'P 1'
#
loop_
_entity.id
_entity.type
_entity.pdbx_description
1 polymer ?
#
loop_
_entity_poly.entity_id
_entity_poly.type
_entity_poly.pdbx_seq_one_letter_code
_entity_poly.pdbx_strand_id
1 'polypeptide(L)' 'MLQRAPAHLEPVFIQARERASASGYTLTWYRTPDGWRYILTNPTTGFKRTYRYLAQVQQRLHRADAR' A
#
# COMPACT_ATOMS: atom_id res chain seq x y z
N MET A 1 -14.51 -1.24 8.90
CA MET A 1 -15.04 -1.41 7.52
C MET A 1 -13.90 -1.14 6.53
N LEU A 2 -13.47 -2.15 5.76
CA LEU A 2 -12.50 -1.96 4.67
C LEU A 2 -13.27 -1.47 3.44
N GLN A 3 -13.11 -0.20 3.06
CA GLN A 3 -13.73 0.37 1.87
C GLN A 3 -13.13 -0.28 0.61
N ARG A 4 -13.98 -0.65 -0.37
CA ARG A 4 -13.50 -1.13 -1.68
C ARG A 4 -12.61 -0.06 -2.32
N ALA A 5 -11.51 -0.49 -2.92
CA ALA A 5 -10.65 0.40 -3.70
C ALA A 5 -11.48 0.99 -4.88
N PRO A 6 -11.17 2.21 -5.36
CA PRO A 6 -11.82 2.74 -6.55
C PRO A 6 -11.64 1.80 -7.74
N ALA A 7 -12.70 1.56 -8.50
CA ALA A 7 -12.68 0.64 -9.65
C ALA A 7 -11.55 0.92 -10.67
N HIS A 8 -11.18 2.20 -10.85
CA HIS A 8 -10.10 2.61 -11.75
C HIS A 8 -8.68 2.37 -11.20
N LEU A 9 -8.53 2.13 -9.89
CA LEU A 9 -7.25 1.83 -9.25
C LEU A 9 -7.13 0.36 -8.85
N GLU A 10 -8.19 -0.45 -9.00
CA GLU A 10 -8.20 -1.86 -8.61
C GLU A 10 -7.00 -2.66 -9.16
N PRO A 11 -6.66 -2.65 -10.46
CA PRO A 11 -5.56 -3.47 -10.96
C PRO A 11 -4.19 -3.05 -10.39
N VAL A 12 -3.94 -1.73 -10.31
CA VAL A 12 -2.67 -1.20 -9.78
C VAL A 12 -2.58 -1.44 -8.27
N PHE A 13 -3.71 -1.33 -7.57
CA PHE A 13 -3.80 -1.57 -6.14
C PHE A 13 -3.59 -3.05 -5.80
N ILE A 14 -4.21 -3.96 -6.56
CA ILE A 14 -4.04 -5.40 -6.39
C ILE A 14 -2.56 -5.77 -6.55
N GLN A 15 -1.90 -5.31 -7.63
CA GLN A 15 -0.46 -5.54 -7.82
C GLN A 15 0.39 -5.01 -6.67
N ALA A 16 0.11 -3.78 -6.19
CA ALA A 16 0.85 -3.21 -5.07
C ALA A 16 0.63 -4.00 -3.77
N ARG A 17 -0.59 -4.53 -3.55
CA ARG A 17 -0.92 -5.35 -2.38
C ARG A 17 -0.26 -6.72 -2.43
N GLU A 18 -0.27 -7.38 -3.59
CA GLU A 18 0.40 -8.66 -3.80
C GLU A 18 1.91 -8.52 -3.58
N ARG A 19 2.51 -7.48 -4.16
CA ARG A 19 3.93 -7.18 -3.94
C ARG A 19 4.22 -6.87 -2.48
N ALA A 20 3.38 -6.06 -1.81
CA ALA A 20 3.51 -5.81 -0.39
C ALA A 20 3.51 -7.13 0.41
N SER A 21 2.57 -8.02 0.11
CA SER A 21 2.46 -9.32 0.77
C SER A 21 3.70 -10.19 0.54
N ALA A 22 4.21 -10.22 -0.69
CA ALA A 22 5.42 -10.98 -1.04
C ALA A 22 6.65 -10.48 -0.26
N SER A 23 6.77 -9.16 -0.04
CA SER A 23 7.85 -8.58 0.74
C SER A 23 7.57 -8.55 2.27
N GLY A 24 6.52 -9.24 2.75
CA GLY A 24 6.16 -9.33 4.17
C GLY A 24 5.47 -8.09 4.76
N TYR A 25 4.89 -7.23 3.92
CA TYR A 25 4.11 -6.07 4.32
C TYR A 25 2.60 -6.30 4.12
N THR A 26 1.80 -5.57 4.89
CA THR A 26 0.37 -5.42 4.72
C THR A 26 0.07 -4.02 4.18
N LEU A 27 -0.60 -3.95 3.03
CA LEU A 27 -1.09 -2.70 2.45
C LEU A 27 -2.59 -2.51 2.74
N THR A 28 -2.93 -1.48 3.51
CA THR A 28 -4.31 -1.05 3.76
C THR A 28 -4.54 0.37 3.23
N TRP A 29 -5.79 0.80 3.12
CA TRP A 29 -6.12 2.13 2.60
C TRP A 29 -7.41 2.66 3.22
N TYR A 30 -7.58 3.97 3.19
CA TYR A 30 -8.78 4.66 3.63
C TYR A 30 -9.00 5.94 2.84
N ARG A 31 -10.26 6.36 2.69
CA ARG A 31 -10.62 7.63 2.07
C ARG A 31 -10.62 8.75 3.11
N THR A 32 -10.03 9.88 2.75
CA THR A 32 -10.07 11.16 3.46
C THR A 32 -10.76 12.21 2.60
N PRO A 33 -11.19 13.35 3.16
CA PRO A 33 -11.67 14.48 2.37
C PRO A 33 -10.69 14.89 1.26
N ASP A 34 -9.39 14.85 1.56
CA ASP A 34 -8.32 15.26 0.64
C ASP A 34 -7.92 14.23 -0.40
N GLY A 35 -8.47 13.00 -0.35
CA GLY A 35 -8.00 11.92 -1.20
C GLY A 35 -7.93 10.55 -0.54
N TRP A 36 -7.35 9.60 -1.26
CA TRP A 36 -7.01 8.29 -0.72
C TRP A 36 -5.72 8.38 0.11
N ARG A 37 -5.65 7.53 1.14
CA ARG A 37 -4.45 7.32 1.94
C ARG A 37 -4.16 5.84 1.98
N TYR A 38 -2.89 5.48 1.86
CA TYR A 38 -2.41 4.10 1.81
C TYR A 38 -1.46 3.87 2.97
N ILE A 39 -1.64 2.80 3.71
CA ILE A 39 -0.81 2.46 4.86
C ILE A 39 -0.09 1.17 4.54
N LEU A 40 1.24 1.23 4.51
CA LEU A 40 2.09 0.06 4.42
C LEU A 40 2.61 -0.27 5.82
N THR A 41 2.34 -1.49 6.27
CA THR A 41 2.73 -1.99 7.60
C THR A 41 3.60 -3.22 7.44
N ASN A 42 4.71 -3.34 8.16
CA ASN A 42 5.48 -4.56 8.31
C ASN A 42 5.26 -5.06 9.75
N PRO A 43 4.50 -6.14 9.94
CA PRO A 43 4.20 -6.65 11.28
C PRO A 43 5.45 -7.19 11.99
N THR A 44 6.45 -7.66 11.25
CA THR A 44 7.68 -8.25 11.82
C THR A 44 8.61 -7.19 12.43
N THR A 45 8.73 -6.03 11.79
CA THR A 45 9.62 -4.93 12.24
C THR A 45 8.89 -3.81 12.96
N GLY A 46 7.55 -3.86 13.03
CA GLY A 46 6.72 -2.76 13.53
C GLY A 46 6.72 -1.52 12.62
N PHE A 47 7.32 -1.58 11.43
CA PHE A 47 7.32 -0.46 10.49
C PHE A 47 5.89 -0.15 10.03
N LYS A 48 5.46 1.10 10.15
CA LYS A 48 4.17 1.57 9.64
C LYS A 48 4.34 2.92 8.99
N ARG A 49 3.88 3.06 7.74
CA ARG A 49 3.98 4.33 7.02
C ARG A 49 2.75 4.60 6.17
N THR A 50 2.28 5.84 6.24
CA THR A 50 1.15 6.33 5.45
C THR A 50 1.65 7.11 4.23
N TYR A 51 1.05 6.86 3.08
CA TYR A 51 1.34 7.46 1.80
C TYR A 51 0.09 8.15 1.25
N ARG A 52 0.30 9.25 0.52
CA ARG A 52 -0.79 9.98 -0.14
C ARG A 52 -1.16 9.37 -1.49
N TYR A 53 -0.20 8.70 -2.14
CA TYR A 53 -0.39 8.12 -3.46
C TYR A 53 0.11 6.67 -3.51
N LEU A 54 -0.57 5.85 -4.31
CA LEU A 54 -0.19 4.44 -4.50
C LEU A 54 1.19 4.27 -5.15
N ALA A 55 1.59 5.20 -6.03
CA ALA A 55 2.92 5.21 -6.65
C ALA A 55 4.06 5.29 -5.62
N GLN A 56 3.85 6.01 -4.50
CA GLN A 56 4.84 6.07 -3.43
C GLN A 56 5.00 4.73 -2.70
N VAL A 57 3.90 3.98 -2.56
CA VAL A 57 3.92 2.62 -2.00
C VAL A 57 4.73 1.71 -2.92
N GLN A 58 4.46 1.74 -4.22
CA GLN A 58 5.18 0.93 -5.21
C GLN A 58 6.68 1.24 -5.21
N GLN A 59 7.06 2.52 -5.17
CA GLN A 59 8.46 2.92 -5.07
C GLN A 59 9.13 2.39 -3.79
N ARG A 60 8.42 2.41 -2.66
CA ARG A 60 8.94 1.85 -1.39
C ARG A 60 9.14 0.35 -1.47
N LEU A 61 8.21 -0.37 -2.09
CA LEU A 61 8.28 -1.82 -2.27
C LEU A 61 9.41 -2.20 -3.22
N HIS A 62 9.56 -1.48 -4.32
CA HIS A 62 10.67 -1.68 -5.26
C HIS A 62 12.05 -1.55 -4.59
N ARG A 63 12.20 -0.56 -3.70
CA ARG A 63 13.41 -0.40 -2.87
C ARG A 63 13.58 -1.49 -1.80
N ALA A 64 12.49 -2.12 -1.37
CA ALA A 64 12.54 -3.20 -0.39
C ALA A 64 13.00 -4.52 -1.04
N ASP A 65 12.57 -4.79 -2.27
CA ASP A 65 12.95 -6.00 -3.02
C ASP A 65 14.37 -5.95 -3.60
N ALA A 66 14.92 -4.75 -3.81
CA ALA A 66 16.26 -4.55 -4.39
C ALA A 66 17.41 -4.74 -3.37
N ARG A 67 17.13 -5.34 -2.21
CA ARG A 67 18.05 -5.43 -1.07
C ARG A 67 18.07 -6.85 -0.53
#